data_AF-Q8W2D5-F1
#
_entry.id   AF-Q8W2D5-F1
#
_cell.length_a   1.000
_cell.length_b   1.000
_cell.length_c   1.000
_cell.angle_alpha   90.00
_cell.angle_beta   90.00
_cell.angle_gamma   90.00
#
_symmetry.space_group_name_H-M   'P 1'
#
loop_
_entity.id
_entity.type
_entity.pdbx_description
1 polymer ?
#
loop_
_entity_poly.entity_id
_entity_poly.type
_entity_poly.pdbx_seq_one_letter_code
_entity_poly.pdbx_strand_id
1 'polypeptide(L)'
;IFHVATPISFTSQDPEKDMIKPAVQGVINVLKSCLKSNSIKRVIYTSSAAAVSINNLSEPGLVMTEENWSDVDFLTKEKPFNWGYPVSKTLAEKEAYKFAEENKIDLVTVVPALIAGNSLLSDPPSSLSLSMSLITGKEMHLSGLKEMQKLSGSISFIHVDDLARAHMFLAEKETASGRYI
;
A
#
# COMPACT_ATOMS: atom_id res chain seq x y z
N ILE A 1 -2.44 8.03 -15.25
CA ILE A 1 -1.19 8.07 -14.46
C ILE A 1 -1.15 6.86 -13.54
N PHE A 2 -0.01 6.18 -13.43
CA PHE A 2 0.22 5.15 -12.41
C PHE A 2 1.11 5.74 -11.32
N HIS A 3 0.54 6.00 -10.15
CA HIS A 3 1.30 6.46 -8.99
C HIS A 3 1.66 5.29 -8.10
N VAL A 4 2.82 4.69 -8.40
CA VAL A 4 3.36 3.51 -7.70
C VAL A 4 4.40 3.89 -6.65
N ALA A 5 5.11 5.01 -6.87
CA ALA A 5 6.19 5.45 -5.99
C ALA A 5 5.69 5.80 -4.59
N THR A 6 6.38 5.31 -3.56
CA THR A 6 6.09 5.63 -2.16
C THR A 6 7.38 5.59 -1.34
N PRO A 7 7.56 6.46 -0.33
CA PRO A 7 8.70 6.37 0.57
C PRO A 7 8.60 5.11 1.43
N ILE A 8 9.69 4.35 1.50
CA ILE A 8 9.78 3.14 2.34
C ILE A 8 11.13 3.18 3.06
N SER A 9 11.09 3.16 4.40
CA SER A 9 12.28 3.07 5.24
C SER A 9 12.00 2.25 6.50
N PHE A 10 12.52 1.02 6.53
CA PHE A 10 12.36 0.10 7.67
C PHE A 10 13.30 0.41 8.85
N THR A 11 14.23 1.36 8.67
CA THR A 11 15.19 1.78 9.71
C THR A 11 14.96 3.23 10.15
N SER A 12 13.83 3.81 9.75
CA SER A 12 13.44 5.18 10.06
C SER A 12 13.30 5.40 11.57
N GLN A 13 14.01 6.40 12.10
CA GLN A 13 13.83 6.84 13.49
C GLN A 13 12.72 7.88 13.63
N ASP A 14 12.36 8.57 12.54
CA ASP A 14 11.25 9.52 12.49
C ASP A 14 10.31 9.19 11.31
N PRO A 15 9.44 8.16 11.47
CA PRO A 15 8.53 7.75 10.41
C PRO A 15 7.57 8.85 9.92
N GLU A 16 7.30 9.84 10.77
CA GLU A 16 6.45 10.98 10.42
C GLU A 16 7.10 11.80 9.29
N LYS A 17 8.39 12.12 9.45
CA LYS A 17 9.17 12.88 8.46
C LYS A 17 9.58 12.03 7.27
N ASP A 18 9.98 10.79 7.49
CA ASP A 18 10.65 9.97 6.48
C ASP A 18 9.65 9.18 5.60
N MET A 19 8.42 8.95 6.08
CA MET A 19 7.40 8.16 5.37
C MET A 19 6.03 8.82 5.31
N ILE A 20 5.43 9.17 6.45
CA ILE A 20 4.02 9.58 6.52
C ILE A 20 3.77 10.90 5.77
N LYS A 21 4.45 11.99 6.14
CA LYS A 21 4.30 13.28 5.47
C LYS A 21 4.66 13.23 3.99
N PRO A 22 5.80 12.63 3.57
CA PRO A 22 6.14 12.57 2.16
C PRO A 22 5.17 11.71 1.34
N ALA A 23 4.60 10.63 1.90
CA ALA A 23 3.60 9.82 1.20
C ALA A 23 2.31 10.62 0.91
N VAL A 24 1.77 11.29 1.93
CA VAL A 24 0.57 12.13 1.79
C VAL A 24 0.83 13.29 0.83
N GLN A 25 1.93 14.03 1.05
CA GLN A 25 2.26 15.16 0.20
C GLN A 25 2.54 14.73 -1.25
N GLY A 26 3.18 13.57 -1.43
CA GLY A 26 3.48 12.97 -2.72
C GLY A 26 2.23 12.72 -3.55
N VAL A 27 1.25 12.01 -2.99
CA VAL A 27 0.01 11.72 -3.74
C VAL A 27 -0.77 12.99 -4.06
N ILE A 28 -0.88 13.93 -3.11
CA ILE A 28 -1.56 15.22 -3.35
C ILE A 28 -0.85 16.04 -4.44
N ASN A 29 0.48 16.04 -4.48
CA ASN A 29 1.24 16.74 -5.52
C ASN A 29 1.01 16.13 -6.90
N VAL A 30 0.95 14.79 -6.99
CA VAL A 30 0.64 14.09 -8.24
C VAL A 30 -0.78 14.43 -8.70
N LEU A 31 -1.77 14.37 -7.82
CA LEU A 31 -3.16 14.69 -8.16
C LEU A 31 -3.33 16.16 -8.59
N LYS A 32 -2.70 17.11 -7.89
CA LYS A 32 -2.64 18.52 -8.31
C LYS A 32 -2.02 18.70 -9.70
N SER A 33 -1.00 17.91 -10.02
CA SER A 33 -0.35 17.95 -11.34
C SER A 33 -1.26 17.36 -12.42
N CYS A 34 -1.97 16.27 -12.12
CA CYS A 34 -2.96 15.68 -13.02
C CYS A 34 -4.07 16.67 -13.36
N LEU A 35 -4.58 17.39 -12.36
CA LEU A 35 -5.62 18.41 -12.53
C LEU A 35 -5.19 19.54 -13.48
N LYS A 36 -3.91 19.95 -13.42
CA LYS A 36 -3.36 21.00 -14.30
C LYS A 36 -3.16 20.53 -15.75
N SER A 37 -2.97 19.23 -15.98
CA SER A 37 -2.64 18.68 -17.29
C SER A 37 -3.84 18.66 -18.24
N ASN A 38 -5.08 18.65 -17.72
CA ASN A 38 -6.35 18.49 -18.45
C ASN A 38 -6.48 17.27 -19.40
N SER A 39 -5.41 16.51 -19.65
CA SER A 39 -5.36 15.35 -20.53
C SER A 39 -5.41 14.01 -19.78
N ILE A 40 -5.26 14.03 -18.45
CA ILE A 40 -5.28 12.82 -17.63
C ILE A 40 -6.71 12.38 -17.42
N LYS A 41 -7.04 11.19 -17.95
CA LYS A 41 -8.37 10.59 -17.83
C LYS A 41 -8.60 9.89 -16.50
N ARG A 42 -7.56 9.19 -16.00
CA ARG A 42 -7.61 8.36 -14.80
C ARG A 42 -6.27 8.31 -14.08
N VAL A 43 -6.33 8.23 -12.75
CA VAL A 43 -5.19 7.99 -11.88
C VAL A 43 -5.36 6.62 -11.23
N ILE A 44 -4.36 5.75 -11.41
CA ILE A 44 -4.24 4.48 -10.69
C ILE A 44 -3.24 4.69 -9.57
N TYR A 45 -3.67 4.55 -8.32
CA TYR A 45 -2.81 4.68 -7.15
C TYR A 45 -2.54 3.31 -6.53
N THR A 46 -1.27 2.97 -6.36
CA THR A 46 -0.88 1.73 -5.66
C THR A 46 -0.93 1.98 -4.16
N SER A 47 -1.97 1.50 -3.50
CA SER A 47 -2.08 1.47 -2.04
C SER A 47 -1.34 0.23 -1.48
N SER A 48 -1.85 -0.42 -0.44
CA SER A 48 -1.30 -1.63 0.16
C SER A 48 -2.32 -2.30 1.07
N ALA A 49 -2.29 -3.63 1.20
CA ALA A 49 -3.04 -4.36 2.22
C ALA A 49 -2.78 -3.82 3.64
N ALA A 50 -1.60 -3.23 3.88
CA ALA A 50 -1.26 -2.54 5.13
C ALA A 50 -2.13 -1.30 5.42
N ALA A 51 -2.91 -0.80 4.45
CA ALA A 51 -3.93 0.23 4.63
C ALA A 51 -5.33 -0.33 4.93
N VAL A 52 -5.49 -1.66 4.93
CA VAL A 52 -6.76 -2.38 5.08
C VAL A 52 -6.77 -3.27 6.32
N SER A 53 -5.75 -4.10 6.50
CA SER A 53 -5.81 -5.27 7.40
C SER A 53 -5.34 -5.06 8.84
N ILE A 54 -4.74 -3.92 9.18
CA ILE A 54 -4.16 -3.72 10.53
C ILE A 54 -5.16 -2.97 11.41
N ASN A 55 -5.90 -3.72 12.22
CA ASN A 55 -6.93 -3.20 13.11
C ASN A 55 -6.99 -4.04 14.39
N ASN A 56 -7.80 -3.59 15.36
CA ASN A 56 -8.00 -4.30 16.63
C ASN A 56 -8.99 -5.48 16.54
N LEU A 57 -9.41 -5.88 15.33
CA LEU A 57 -10.32 -7.00 15.16
C LEU A 57 -9.53 -8.29 15.37
N SER A 58 -9.98 -9.11 16.32
CA SER A 58 -9.25 -10.32 16.78
C SER A 58 -10.05 -11.61 16.56
N GLU A 59 -11.10 -11.56 15.76
CA GLU A 59 -11.95 -12.72 15.48
C GLU A 59 -11.30 -13.66 14.45
N PRO A 60 -11.27 -14.98 14.71
CA PRO A 60 -10.81 -15.95 13.72
C PRO A 60 -11.69 -15.92 12.46
N GLY A 61 -11.06 -15.98 11.28
CA GLY A 61 -11.78 -16.06 10.00
C GLY A 61 -12.26 -14.72 9.44
N LEU A 62 -11.76 -13.60 9.97
CA LEU A 62 -12.01 -12.28 9.39
C LEU A 62 -11.54 -12.22 7.93
N VAL A 63 -12.46 -11.84 7.05
CA VAL A 63 -12.19 -11.58 5.64
C VAL A 63 -12.22 -10.08 5.43
N MET A 64 -11.10 -9.53 4.98
CA MET A 64 -10.99 -8.11 4.65
C MET A 64 -11.55 -7.84 3.25
N THR A 65 -12.23 -6.72 3.10
CA THR A 65 -12.78 -6.20 1.85
C THR A 65 -12.26 -4.80 1.58
N GLU A 66 -12.57 -4.29 0.40
CA GLU A 66 -12.30 -2.92 -0.05
C GLU A 66 -12.88 -1.85 0.87
N GLU A 67 -13.88 -2.18 1.71
CA GLU A 67 -14.49 -1.24 2.65
C GLU A 67 -13.66 -1.07 3.93
N ASN A 68 -12.75 -2.02 4.23
CA ASN A 68 -11.97 -2.00 5.45
C ASN A 68 -10.79 -1.03 5.37
N TRP A 69 -10.45 -0.46 6.52
CA TRP A 69 -9.31 0.43 6.70
C TRP A 69 -8.52 0.03 7.93
N SER A 70 -7.20 0.24 7.87
CA SER A 70 -6.37 0.09 9.06
C SER A 70 -6.63 1.19 10.08
N ASP A 71 -6.50 0.82 11.36
CA ASP A 71 -6.75 1.68 12.51
C ASP A 71 -5.52 2.56 12.78
N VAL A 72 -5.58 3.80 12.30
CA VAL A 72 -4.48 4.78 12.45
C VAL A 72 -4.27 5.14 13.91
N ASP A 73 -5.32 5.20 14.73
CA ASP A 73 -5.21 5.56 16.14
C ASP A 73 -4.47 4.46 16.90
N PHE A 74 -4.81 3.19 16.64
CA PHE A 74 -4.05 2.05 17.15
C PHE A 74 -2.58 2.11 16.71
N LEU A 75 -2.32 2.27 15.41
CA LEU A 75 -0.96 2.26 14.86
C LEU A 75 -0.09 3.38 15.42
N THR A 76 -0.65 4.58 15.62
CA THR A 76 0.09 5.75 16.12
C THR A 76 0.27 5.72 17.63
N LYS A 77 -0.65 5.06 18.36
CA LYS A 77 -0.56 4.88 19.81
C LYS A 77 0.39 3.75 20.21
N GLU A 78 0.17 2.55 19.68
CA GLU A 78 0.92 1.36 20.08
C GLU A 78 2.28 1.25 19.38
N LYS A 79 2.44 1.94 18.24
CA LYS A 79 3.67 2.00 17.44
C LYS A 79 4.34 0.63 17.25
N PRO A 80 3.60 -0.38 16.74
CA PRO A 80 4.18 -1.70 16.48
C PRO A 80 5.33 -1.64 15.47
N PHE A 81 6.01 -2.77 15.27
CA PHE A 81 7.10 -2.85 14.30
C PHE A 81 6.68 -2.31 12.92
N ASN A 82 7.46 -1.39 12.37
CA ASN A 82 7.20 -0.68 11.11
C ASN A 82 5.87 0.09 11.02
N TRP A 83 5.24 0.50 12.14
CA TRP A 83 3.96 1.22 12.18
C TRP A 83 3.84 2.43 11.24
N GLY A 84 4.93 3.10 10.93
CA GLY A 84 4.90 4.28 10.06
C GLY A 84 4.49 3.98 8.62
N TYR A 85 4.84 2.79 8.11
CA TYR A 85 4.44 2.38 6.76
C TYR A 85 2.91 2.22 6.60
N PRO A 86 2.20 1.39 7.40
CA PRO A 86 0.74 1.27 7.30
C PRO A 86 0.03 2.60 7.55
N VAL A 87 0.51 3.44 8.49
CA VAL A 87 -0.05 4.80 8.68
C VAL A 87 0.12 5.63 7.42
N SER A 88 1.32 5.65 6.82
CA SER A 88 1.60 6.41 5.60
C SER A 88 0.69 6.00 4.44
N LYS A 89 0.49 4.70 4.23
CA LYS A 89 -0.37 4.15 3.17
C LYS A 89 -1.84 4.49 3.42
N THR A 90 -2.30 4.30 4.66
CA THR A 90 -3.68 4.59 5.06
C THR A 90 -4.02 6.06 4.88
N LEU A 91 -3.18 6.97 5.40
CA LEU A 91 -3.43 8.41 5.32
C LEU A 91 -3.28 8.94 3.89
N ALA A 92 -2.28 8.48 3.14
CA ALA A 92 -2.10 8.89 1.75
C ALA A 92 -3.30 8.49 0.88
N GLU A 93 -3.81 7.26 1.05
CA GLU A 93 -4.97 6.80 0.29
C GLU A 93 -6.26 7.57 0.67
N LYS A 94 -6.49 7.82 1.97
CA LYS A 94 -7.64 8.62 2.43
C LYS A 94 -7.60 10.05 1.89
N GLU A 95 -6.46 10.71 1.96
CA GLU A 95 -6.28 12.07 1.43
C GLU A 95 -6.37 12.10 -0.10
N ALA A 96 -5.89 11.05 -0.79
CA ALA A 96 -6.05 10.92 -2.23
C ALA A 96 -7.53 10.85 -2.63
N TYR A 97 -8.34 10.04 -1.94
CA TYR A 97 -9.78 9.95 -2.18
C TYR A 97 -10.48 11.28 -1.93
N LYS A 98 -10.23 11.90 -0.78
CA LYS A 98 -10.81 13.21 -0.45
C LYS A 98 -10.50 14.24 -1.53
N PHE A 99 -9.22 14.36 -1.92
CA PHE A 99 -8.82 15.30 -2.96
C PHE A 99 -9.44 14.96 -4.32
N ALA A 100 -9.51 13.68 -4.68
CA ALA A 100 -10.07 13.24 -5.95
C ALA A 100 -11.57 13.52 -6.03
N GLU A 101 -12.33 13.29 -4.96
CA GLU A 101 -13.76 13.59 -4.87
C GLU A 101 -14.02 15.10 -5.00
N GLU A 102 -13.31 15.92 -4.23
CA GLU A 102 -13.41 17.39 -4.26
C GLU A 102 -13.11 17.97 -5.66
N ASN A 103 -12.22 17.33 -6.42
CA ASN A 103 -11.74 17.82 -7.71
C ASN A 103 -12.23 17.01 -8.92
N LYS A 104 -13.17 16.08 -8.72
CA LYS A 104 -13.73 15.20 -9.76
C LYS A 104 -12.67 14.45 -10.57
N ILE A 105 -11.62 13.98 -9.90
CA ILE A 105 -10.59 13.14 -10.50
C ILE A 105 -11.05 11.69 -10.46
N ASP A 106 -11.01 11.00 -11.60
CA ASP A 106 -11.20 9.56 -11.65
C ASP A 106 -9.98 8.85 -11.04
N LEU A 107 -10.14 8.43 -9.79
CA LEU A 107 -9.13 7.74 -8.98
C LEU A 107 -9.58 6.30 -8.72
N VAL A 108 -8.73 5.35 -9.11
CA VAL A 108 -8.85 3.94 -8.75
C VAL A 108 -7.63 3.53 -7.95
N THR A 109 -7.82 2.76 -6.89
CA THR A 109 -6.72 2.27 -6.05
C THR A 109 -6.56 0.76 -6.18
N VAL A 110 -5.31 0.32 -6.22
CA VAL A 110 -4.94 -1.10 -6.19
C VAL A 110 -4.30 -1.38 -4.84
N VAL A 111 -4.76 -2.41 -4.14
CA VAL A 111 -4.39 -2.72 -2.75
C VAL A 111 -3.61 -4.03 -2.71
N PRO A 112 -2.34 -4.04 -3.15
CA PRO A 112 -1.54 -5.27 -3.18
C PRO A 112 -1.26 -5.82 -1.78
N ALA A 113 -1.30 -7.15 -1.68
CA ALA A 113 -0.72 -7.91 -0.57
C ALA A 113 0.82 -7.98 -0.65
N LEU A 114 1.46 -8.93 0.04
CA LEU A 114 2.92 -9.09 -0.04
C LEU A 114 3.31 -9.54 -1.45
N ILE A 115 4.09 -8.70 -2.13
CA ILE A 115 4.49 -8.93 -3.52
C ILE A 115 5.62 -9.97 -3.56
N ALA A 116 5.40 -11.03 -4.35
CA ALA A 116 6.39 -12.06 -4.67
C ALA A 116 6.54 -12.22 -6.19
N GLY A 117 7.53 -13.00 -6.63
CA GLY A 117 7.77 -13.30 -8.05
C GLY A 117 9.09 -12.72 -8.57
N ASN A 118 9.27 -12.75 -9.88
CA ASN A 118 10.55 -12.37 -10.49
C ASN A 118 10.76 -10.85 -10.46
N SER A 119 11.97 -10.41 -10.10
CA SER A 119 12.35 -9.00 -10.23
C SER A 119 13.18 -8.79 -11.49
N LEU A 120 13.01 -7.62 -12.12
CA LEU A 120 13.89 -7.12 -13.17
C LEU A 120 15.11 -6.39 -12.61
N LEU A 121 15.15 -6.15 -11.29
CA LEU A 121 16.25 -5.46 -10.62
C LEU A 121 17.36 -6.44 -10.24
N SER A 122 18.60 -5.97 -10.31
CA SER A 122 19.77 -6.74 -9.88
C SER A 122 19.73 -7.04 -8.38
N ASP A 123 19.29 -6.06 -7.57
CA ASP A 123 19.05 -6.22 -6.14
C ASP A 123 17.57 -6.51 -5.87
N PRO A 124 17.25 -7.54 -5.07
CA PRO A 124 15.86 -7.89 -4.81
C PRO A 124 15.17 -6.77 -4.00
N PRO A 125 13.99 -6.29 -4.45
CA PRO A 125 13.17 -5.37 -3.66
C PRO A 125 12.89 -5.92 -2.25
N SER A 126 12.59 -5.03 -1.31
CA SER A 126 12.31 -5.40 0.07
C SER A 126 11.14 -6.39 0.22
N SER A 127 10.06 -6.19 -0.53
CA SER A 127 8.91 -7.12 -0.56
C SER A 127 9.32 -8.51 -1.05
N LEU A 128 10.12 -8.60 -2.12
CA LEU A 128 10.61 -9.87 -2.64
C LEU A 128 11.53 -10.56 -1.64
N SER A 129 12.48 -9.81 -1.06
CA SER A 129 13.38 -10.29 -0.02
C SER A 129 12.62 -10.83 1.21
N LEU A 130 11.52 -10.19 1.57
CA LEU A 130 10.63 -10.61 2.65
C LEU A 130 9.83 -11.86 2.26
N SER A 131 9.24 -11.88 1.06
CA SER A 131 8.44 -13.00 0.56
C SER A 131 9.23 -14.31 0.42
N MET A 132 10.51 -14.21 0.04
CA MET A 132 11.42 -15.34 -0.13
C MET A 132 12.12 -15.76 1.16
N SER A 133 11.78 -15.16 2.31
CA SER A 133 12.48 -15.42 3.57
C SER A 133 12.34 -16.86 4.06
N LEU A 134 11.19 -17.51 3.80
CA LEU A 134 10.97 -18.92 4.11
C LEU A 134 11.90 -19.87 3.33
N ILE A 135 12.33 -19.46 2.14
CA ILE A 135 13.24 -20.23 1.28
C ILE A 135 14.70 -19.89 1.61
N THR A 136 14.99 -18.60 1.76
CA THR A 136 16.36 -18.12 1.96
C THR A 136 16.87 -18.28 3.40
N GLY A 137 15.98 -18.47 4.37
CA GLY A 137 16.33 -18.63 5.78
C GLY A 137 16.90 -17.38 6.45
N LYS A 138 16.78 -16.20 5.82
CA LYS A 138 17.32 -14.95 6.38
C LYS A 138 16.48 -14.52 7.60
N GLU A 139 17.05 -14.68 8.80
CA GLU A 139 16.41 -14.40 10.10
C GLU A 139 15.73 -13.04 10.19
N MET A 140 16.37 -11.98 9.68
CA MET A 140 15.80 -10.63 9.69
C MET A 140 14.46 -10.57 8.95
N HIS A 141 14.36 -11.21 7.79
CA HIS A 141 13.14 -11.20 6.99
C HIS A 141 12.09 -12.18 7.56
N LEU A 142 12.52 -13.33 8.08
CA LEU A 142 11.62 -14.25 8.78
C LEU A 142 10.95 -13.59 9.98
N SER A 143 11.70 -12.80 10.74
CA SER A 143 11.17 -11.99 11.84
C SER A 143 10.16 -10.95 11.33
N GLY A 144 10.46 -10.29 10.21
CA GLY A 144 9.52 -9.38 9.55
C GLY A 144 8.21 -10.04 9.13
N LEU A 145 8.25 -11.27 8.60
CA LEU A 145 7.04 -12.03 8.27
C LEU A 145 6.21 -12.38 9.51
N LYS A 146 6.88 -12.79 10.60
CA LYS A 146 6.20 -13.09 11.87
C LYS A 146 5.48 -11.85 12.43
N GLU A 147 6.13 -10.69 12.40
CA GLU A 147 5.51 -9.43 12.82
C GLU A 147 4.33 -9.04 11.91
N MET A 148 4.47 -9.23 10.59
CA MET A 148 3.36 -9.01 9.64
C MET A 148 2.16 -9.91 9.96
N GLN A 149 2.39 -11.20 10.19
CA GLN A 149 1.35 -12.16 10.59
C GLN A 149 0.69 -11.75 11.91
N LYS A 150 1.48 -11.31 12.89
CA LYS A 150 0.97 -10.86 14.19
C LYS A 150 0.08 -9.62 14.05
N LEU A 151 0.43 -8.69 13.18
CA LEU A 151 -0.30 -7.43 12.99
C LEU A 151 -1.51 -7.54 12.07
N SER A 152 -1.45 -8.40 11.04
CA SER A 152 -2.50 -8.52 10.03
C SER A 152 -3.34 -9.80 10.15
N GLY A 153 -2.99 -10.70 11.08
CA GLY A 153 -3.63 -12.01 11.26
C GLY A 153 -3.28 -13.05 10.18
N SER A 154 -2.76 -12.63 9.03
CA SER A 154 -2.37 -13.50 7.92
C SER A 154 -1.22 -12.89 7.11
N ILE A 155 -0.61 -13.71 6.25
CA ILE A 155 0.34 -13.25 5.23
C ILE A 155 -0.21 -13.67 3.87
N SER A 156 -0.83 -12.72 3.17
CA SER A 156 -1.34 -12.92 1.82
C SER A 156 -0.29 -12.50 0.78
N PHE A 157 -0.28 -13.17 -0.36
CA PHE A 157 0.69 -12.95 -1.43
C PHE A 157 0.01 -12.57 -2.74
N ILE A 158 0.70 -11.77 -3.53
CA ILE A 158 0.36 -11.51 -4.94
C ILE A 158 1.61 -11.62 -5.79
N HIS A 159 1.51 -12.27 -6.96
CA HIS A 159 2.60 -12.30 -7.91
C HIS A 159 2.74 -10.92 -8.60
N VAL A 160 3.96 -10.45 -8.78
CA VAL A 160 4.25 -9.13 -9.38
C VAL A 160 3.63 -8.96 -10.78
N ASP A 161 3.62 -10.02 -11.58
CA ASP A 161 2.98 -9.98 -12.91
C ASP A 161 1.46 -9.89 -12.84
N ASP A 162 0.82 -10.54 -11.85
CA ASP A 162 -0.62 -10.40 -11.62
C ASP A 162 -0.95 -8.98 -11.17
N LEU A 163 -0.13 -8.42 -10.27
CA LEU A 163 -0.28 -7.04 -9.84
C LEU A 163 -0.14 -6.06 -11.01
N ALA A 164 0.85 -6.25 -11.89
CA ALA A 164 1.04 -5.41 -13.07
C ALA A 164 -0.16 -5.51 -14.03
N ARG A 165 -0.67 -6.73 -14.27
CA ARG A 165 -1.90 -6.95 -15.06
C ARG A 165 -3.11 -6.27 -14.43
N ALA A 166 -3.28 -6.34 -13.11
CA ALA A 166 -4.37 -5.69 -12.41
C ALA A 166 -4.34 -4.16 -12.58
N HIS A 167 -3.16 -3.54 -12.46
CA HIS A 167 -3.00 -2.11 -12.71
C HIS A 167 -3.43 -1.73 -14.14
N MET A 168 -2.96 -2.47 -15.15
CA MET A 168 -3.32 -2.22 -16.55
C MET A 168 -4.81 -2.40 -16.79
N PHE A 169 -5.38 -3.50 -16.30
CA PHE A 169 -6.81 -3.77 -16.42
C PHE A 169 -7.66 -2.65 -15.82
N LEU A 170 -7.33 -2.18 -14.63
CA LEU A 170 -8.06 -1.11 -13.94
C LEU A 170 -7.88 0.26 -14.62
N ALA A 171 -6.75 0.49 -15.29
CA ALA A 171 -6.55 1.69 -16.11
C ALA A 171 -7.43 1.70 -17.36
N GLU A 172 -7.69 0.54 -17.96
CA GLU A 172 -8.44 0.39 -19.22
C GLU A 172 -9.94 0.17 -19.00
N LYS A 173 -10.35 -0.43 -17.88
CA LYS A 173 -11.75 -0.74 -17.59
C LYS A 173 -12.51 0.52 -17.16
N GLU A 174 -13.19 1.18 -18.09
CA GLU A 174 -13.90 2.44 -17.82
C GLU A 174 -14.85 2.39 -16.62
N THR A 175 -15.52 1.26 -16.38
CA THR A 175 -16.45 1.09 -15.24
C THR A 175 -15.77 0.79 -13.91
N ALA A 176 -14.45 0.62 -13.86
CA ALA A 176 -13.73 0.39 -12.63
C ALA A 176 -13.73 1.66 -11.77
N SER A 177 -14.03 1.51 -10.49
CA SER A 177 -14.16 2.63 -9.55
C SER A 177 -13.88 2.16 -8.13
N GLY A 178 -13.30 3.03 -7.31
CA GLY A 178 -13.03 2.71 -5.92
C GLY A 178 -11.74 1.90 -5.75
N ARG A 179 -11.75 1.01 -4.75
CA ARG A 179 -10.59 0.24 -4.29
C ARG A 179 -10.69 -1.19 -4.81
N TYR A 180 -9.55 -1.85 -5.01
CA TYR A 180 -9.49 -3.24 -5.45
C TYR A 180 -8.34 -3.96 -4.72
N ILE A 181 -8.66 -5.03 -3.98
CA ILE A 181 -7.68 -5.91 -3.32
C ILE A 181 -7.08 -6.91 -4.32
#